data_AF-A0A367HYT2-F1
#
_entry.id   AF-A0A367HYT2-F1
#
_cell.length_a   1.000
_cell.length_b   1.000
_cell.length_c   1.000
_cell.angle_alpha   90.00
_cell.angle_beta   90.00
_cell.angle_gamma   90.00
#
_symmetry.space_group_name_H-M   'P 1'
#
loop_
_entity.id
_entity.type
_entity.pdbx_description
1 polymer ?
#
loop_
_entity_poly.entity_id
_entity_poly.type
_entity_poly.pdbx_seq_one_letter_code
_entity_poly.pdbx_strand_id
1 'polypeptide(L)'
;MTNRNFLGIPVEGDYTAGSTRTEQKPIEELQPILQAVLDDPTIIEFGWRQYTPYFNDGDPCEFSVYGTWVRTAEDADTDDEYELEVDSHRSLGKRPYRKDPETGEYGFLPYEGPDEARYDRCRALSGAVEGGHFETVLLDAFGDHATITVRRDGIHVDFYEHD
;
A
#
# COMPACT_ATOMS: atom_id res chain seq x y z
N MET A 1 27.37 -1.93 30.14
CA MET A 1 26.33 -2.97 30.14
C MET A 1 25.09 -2.34 30.75
N THR A 2 24.06 -2.13 29.96
CA THR A 2 22.79 -1.55 30.41
C THR A 2 22.05 -2.66 31.17
N ASN A 3 21.81 -2.48 32.48
CA ASN A 3 21.06 -3.45 33.29
C ASN A 3 19.60 -3.45 32.86
N ARG A 4 19.27 -4.24 31.83
CA ARG A 4 17.91 -4.40 31.36
C ARG A 4 17.18 -5.39 32.26
N ASN A 5 15.93 -5.08 32.53
CA ASN A 5 15.12 -5.80 33.49
C ASN A 5 13.72 -5.97 32.93
N PHE A 6 13.16 -7.17 33.06
CA PHE A 6 11.79 -7.48 32.72
C PHE A 6 11.06 -7.89 34.00
N LEU A 7 10.16 -7.02 34.50
CA LEU A 7 9.33 -7.27 35.68
C LEU A 7 10.13 -7.65 36.95
N GLY A 8 11.28 -7.03 37.17
CA GLY A 8 12.17 -7.32 38.29
C GLY A 8 13.22 -8.41 37.98
N ILE A 9 13.16 -9.07 36.82
CA ILE A 9 14.08 -10.15 36.44
C ILE A 9 15.19 -9.59 35.52
N PRO A 10 16.49 -9.79 35.83
CA PRO A 10 17.59 -9.39 34.96
C PRO A 10 17.50 -10.08 33.59
N VAL A 11 17.75 -9.33 32.52
CA VAL A 11 17.87 -9.87 31.16
C VAL A 11 19.34 -9.94 30.79
N GLU A 12 19.83 -11.14 30.47
CA GLU A 12 21.22 -11.42 30.09
C GLU A 12 21.31 -11.84 28.61
N GLY A 13 22.44 -11.55 27.96
CA GLY A 13 22.71 -11.90 26.56
C GLY A 13 22.62 -10.73 25.57
N ASP A 14 23.02 -11.00 24.33
CA ASP A 14 22.86 -10.07 23.21
C ASP A 14 21.39 -10.03 22.76
N TYR A 15 20.89 -8.85 22.44
CA TYR A 15 19.53 -8.66 21.96
C TYR A 15 19.46 -7.58 20.90
N THR A 16 18.48 -7.70 20.02
CA THR A 16 18.06 -6.64 19.10
C THR A 16 16.88 -5.91 19.74
N ALA A 17 16.91 -4.57 19.76
CA ALA A 17 15.72 -3.81 20.13
C ALA A 17 14.67 -3.97 19.02
N GLY A 18 13.40 -4.22 19.40
CA GLY A 18 12.32 -4.23 18.43
C GLY A 18 12.18 -2.88 17.73
N SER A 19 11.82 -2.90 16.44
CA SER A 19 11.37 -1.73 15.71
C SER A 19 10.07 -1.20 16.33
N THR A 20 9.85 0.11 16.25
CA THR A 20 8.56 0.69 16.60
C THR A 20 7.56 0.26 15.54
N ARG A 21 6.58 -0.56 15.92
CA ARG A 21 5.49 -0.96 15.02
C ARG A 21 4.65 0.25 14.64
N THR A 22 4.30 0.36 13.37
CA THR A 22 3.33 1.33 12.87
C THR A 22 2.01 1.18 13.62
N GLU A 23 1.47 2.30 14.10
CA GLU A 23 0.18 2.32 14.79
C GLU A 23 -0.91 1.80 13.85
N GLN A 24 -1.61 0.75 14.29
CA GLN A 24 -2.69 0.16 13.52
C GLN A 24 -4.00 0.92 13.73
N LYS A 25 -4.70 1.16 12.62
CA LYS A 25 -5.94 1.92 12.57
C LYS A 25 -7.15 1.01 12.32
N PRO A 26 -8.34 1.43 12.79
CA PRO A 26 -9.57 0.67 12.60
C PRO A 26 -10.07 0.78 11.15
N ILE A 27 -10.79 -0.23 10.65
CA ILE A 27 -11.22 -0.32 9.24
C ILE A 27 -12.13 0.83 8.81
N GLU A 28 -12.84 1.44 9.76
CA GLU A 28 -13.72 2.59 9.56
C GLU A 28 -12.96 3.83 9.07
N GLU A 29 -11.65 3.96 9.35
CA GLU A 29 -10.81 5.02 8.79
C GLU A 29 -10.41 4.75 7.33
N LEU A 30 -10.38 3.48 6.91
CA LEU A 30 -10.06 3.09 5.52
C LEU A 30 -11.29 3.19 4.60
N GLN A 31 -12.48 2.89 5.13
CA GLN A 31 -13.73 2.89 4.38
C GLN A 31 -13.97 4.14 3.52
N PRO A 32 -13.86 5.39 4.02
CA PRO A 32 -14.11 6.57 3.19
C PRO A 32 -13.09 6.73 2.05
N ILE A 33 -11.87 6.22 2.23
CA ILE A 33 -10.81 6.28 1.21
C ILE A 33 -11.15 5.29 0.08
N LEU A 34 -11.51 4.05 0.43
CA LEU A 34 -11.99 3.05 -0.54
C LEU A 34 -13.23 3.55 -1.29
N GLN A 35 -14.20 4.11 -0.58
CA GLN A 35 -15.45 4.59 -1.17
C GLN A 35 -15.20 5.74 -2.16
N ALA A 36 -14.26 6.65 -1.86
CA ALA A 36 -13.94 7.77 -2.74
C ALA A 36 -13.39 7.31 -4.11
N VAL A 37 -12.66 6.19 -4.16
CA VAL A 37 -12.20 5.59 -5.42
C VAL A 37 -13.33 4.81 -6.09
N LEU A 38 -14.11 4.04 -5.33
CA LEU A 38 -15.23 3.23 -5.84
C LEU A 38 -16.35 4.09 -6.48
N ASP A 39 -16.59 5.27 -5.93
CA ASP A 39 -17.61 6.22 -6.40
C ASP A 39 -17.19 6.99 -7.67
N ASP A 40 -15.91 6.95 -8.06
CA ASP A 40 -15.47 7.60 -9.29
C ASP A 40 -15.97 6.80 -10.50
N PRO A 41 -16.82 7.39 -11.38
CA PRO A 41 -17.44 6.67 -12.49
C PRO A 41 -16.44 6.22 -13.57
N THR A 42 -15.25 6.84 -13.61
CA THR A 42 -14.19 6.49 -14.56
C THR A 42 -13.40 5.27 -14.11
N ILE A 43 -13.42 4.94 -12.81
CA ILE A 43 -12.77 3.76 -12.26
C ILE A 43 -13.68 2.54 -12.46
N ILE A 44 -13.12 1.48 -13.05
CA ILE A 44 -13.82 0.21 -13.27
C ILE A 44 -13.57 -0.72 -12.07
N GLU A 45 -12.31 -0.83 -11.68
CA GLU A 45 -11.81 -1.69 -10.61
C GLU A 45 -10.47 -1.16 -10.10
N PHE A 46 -10.07 -1.62 -8.92
CA PHE A 46 -8.77 -1.33 -8.33
C PHE A 46 -8.40 -2.43 -7.35
N GLY A 47 -7.14 -2.50 -6.94
CA GLY A 47 -6.67 -3.58 -6.09
C GLY A 47 -5.29 -3.36 -5.52
N TRP A 48 -4.81 -4.36 -4.79
CA TRP A 48 -3.49 -4.41 -4.19
C TRP A 48 -3.08 -5.87 -3.93
N ARG A 49 -1.81 -6.08 -3.56
CA ARG A 49 -1.25 -7.38 -3.20
C ARG A 49 -0.87 -7.40 -1.73
N GLN A 50 -0.99 -8.55 -1.10
CA GLN A 50 -0.66 -8.79 0.31
C GLN A 50 0.25 -10.00 0.44
N TYR A 51 1.37 -9.83 1.15
CA TYR A 51 2.38 -10.87 1.21
C TYR A 51 3.26 -10.77 2.46
N THR A 52 3.46 -11.90 3.13
CA THR A 52 4.59 -12.14 4.02
C THR A 52 5.62 -13.03 3.34
N PRO A 53 6.90 -12.62 3.21
CA PRO A 53 7.93 -13.46 2.62
C PRO A 53 8.23 -14.70 3.47
N TYR A 54 8.35 -15.86 2.83
CA TYR A 54 8.84 -17.07 3.50
C TYR A 54 10.33 -16.96 3.89
N PHE A 55 11.10 -16.20 3.11
CA PHE A 55 12.53 -15.97 3.32
C PHE A 55 12.88 -14.54 2.95
N ASN A 56 13.67 -13.87 3.79
CA ASN A 56 14.04 -12.47 3.61
C ASN A 56 15.52 -12.22 4.00
N ASP A 57 16.49 -12.92 3.37
CA ASP A 57 17.94 -12.68 3.48
C ASP A 57 18.55 -12.44 4.90
N GLY A 58 17.88 -12.94 5.95
CA GLY A 58 18.26 -12.74 7.35
C GLY A 58 17.59 -11.55 8.05
N ASP A 59 16.85 -10.73 7.32
CA ASP A 59 15.92 -9.73 7.85
C ASP A 59 14.61 -10.39 8.32
N PRO A 60 13.84 -9.71 9.19
CA PRO A 60 12.53 -10.18 9.60
C PRO A 60 11.59 -10.37 8.40
N CYS A 61 10.86 -11.48 8.39
CA CYS A 61 9.74 -11.67 7.49
C CYS A 61 8.53 -10.91 8.03
N GLU A 62 8.16 -9.83 7.35
CA GLU A 62 7.06 -8.95 7.76
C GLU A 62 5.98 -8.96 6.68
N PHE A 63 4.73 -9.04 7.11
CA PHE A 63 3.58 -8.84 6.24
C PHE A 63 3.64 -7.44 5.65
N SER A 64 3.27 -7.31 4.37
CA SER A 64 3.17 -6.02 3.71
C SER A 64 2.08 -6.01 2.66
N VAL A 65 1.57 -4.80 2.40
CA VAL A 65 0.65 -4.50 1.31
C VAL A 65 1.38 -3.63 0.30
N TYR A 66 1.27 -3.95 -0.98
CA TYR A 66 2.02 -3.26 -2.03
C TYR A 66 1.30 -3.32 -3.38
N GLY A 67 1.79 -2.51 -4.31
CA GLY A 67 1.38 -2.56 -5.71
C GLY A 67 -0.08 -2.20 -5.91
N THR A 68 -0.54 -1.12 -5.25
CA THR A 68 -1.89 -0.63 -5.47
C THR A 68 -2.05 -0.25 -6.94
N TRP A 69 -3.08 -0.81 -7.56
CA TRP A 69 -3.38 -0.61 -8.98
C TRP A 69 -4.82 -0.18 -9.17
N VAL A 70 -5.10 0.46 -10.31
CA VAL A 70 -6.41 0.99 -10.67
C VAL A 70 -6.64 0.72 -12.16
N ARG A 71 -7.86 0.41 -12.57
CA ARG A 71 -8.25 0.37 -13.99
C ARG A 71 -9.27 1.45 -14.27
N THR A 72 -9.00 2.30 -15.24
CA THR A 72 -9.95 3.28 -15.75
C THR A 72 -10.64 2.79 -17.03
N ALA A 73 -11.73 3.46 -17.42
CA ALA A 73 -12.40 3.20 -18.69
C ALA A 73 -11.57 3.51 -19.94
N GLU A 74 -10.46 4.24 -19.82
CA GLU A 74 -9.56 4.56 -20.93
C GLU A 74 -8.41 3.55 -21.06
N ASP A 75 -8.23 2.65 -20.09
CA ASP A 75 -7.17 1.66 -20.13
C ASP A 75 -7.53 0.48 -21.05
N ALA A 76 -6.51 -0.10 -21.66
CA ALA A 76 -6.68 -1.32 -22.44
C ALA A 76 -7.08 -2.48 -21.52
N ASP A 77 -7.73 -3.47 -22.11
CA ASP A 77 -7.93 -4.76 -21.46
C ASP A 77 -6.56 -5.45 -21.34
N THR A 78 -6.00 -5.46 -20.14
CA THR A 78 -4.69 -6.00 -19.80
C THR A 78 -4.78 -6.70 -18.46
N ASP A 79 -4.21 -7.90 -18.36
CA ASP A 79 -4.10 -8.63 -17.10
C ASP A 79 -2.84 -8.24 -16.30
N ASP A 80 -2.01 -7.35 -16.85
CA ASP A 80 -0.79 -6.89 -16.19
C ASP A 80 -1.10 -5.73 -15.21
N GLU A 81 -1.29 -6.08 -13.95
CA GLU A 81 -1.52 -5.11 -12.86
C GLU A 81 -0.36 -4.11 -12.70
N TYR A 82 0.87 -4.46 -13.10
CA TYR A 82 2.01 -3.54 -12.98
C TYR A 82 1.88 -2.34 -13.93
N GLU A 83 1.20 -2.52 -15.08
CA GLU A 83 0.89 -1.39 -15.99
C GLU A 83 -0.18 -0.45 -15.41
N LEU A 84 -0.92 -0.93 -14.40
CA LEU A 84 -2.03 -0.25 -13.73
C LEU A 84 -1.66 0.29 -12.34
N GLU A 85 -0.41 0.10 -11.89
CA GLU A 85 0.05 0.61 -10.61
C GLU A 85 -0.05 2.13 -10.54
N VAL A 86 -0.63 2.64 -9.45
CA VAL A 86 -0.97 4.06 -9.27
C VAL A 86 0.24 4.99 -9.48
N ASP A 87 1.45 4.55 -9.14
CA ASP A 87 2.67 5.36 -9.24
C ASP A 87 3.19 5.57 -10.67
N SER A 88 2.83 4.68 -11.59
CA SER A 88 3.27 4.74 -12.98
C SER A 88 2.12 4.76 -13.99
N HIS A 89 0.89 4.96 -13.48
CA HIS A 89 -0.34 4.80 -14.22
C HIS A 89 -0.51 5.80 -15.38
N ARG A 90 -0.72 5.26 -16.58
CA ARG A 90 -0.83 6.08 -17.79
C ARG A 90 -2.08 6.98 -17.84
N SER A 91 -3.27 6.46 -17.56
CA SER A 91 -4.54 7.19 -17.67
C SER A 91 -4.87 8.06 -16.45
N LEU A 92 -4.31 7.78 -15.26
CA LEU A 92 -4.49 8.63 -14.07
C LEU A 92 -3.69 9.93 -14.11
N GLY A 93 -2.66 10.01 -14.96
CA GLY A 93 -1.71 11.12 -14.95
C GLY A 93 -0.63 10.96 -13.88
N LYS A 94 0.16 12.00 -13.67
CA LYS A 94 1.32 11.97 -12.77
C LYS A 94 1.58 13.32 -12.12
N ARG A 95 2.24 13.31 -10.97
CA ARG A 95 2.79 14.51 -10.32
C ARG A 95 4.32 14.42 -10.36
N PRO A 96 4.97 14.96 -11.41
CA PRO A 96 6.42 14.90 -11.53
C PRO A 96 7.08 15.59 -10.35
N TYR A 97 8.31 15.22 -10.04
CA TYR A 97 9.11 15.91 -9.04
C TYR A 97 10.46 16.30 -9.64
N ARG A 98 11.05 17.36 -9.09
CA ARG A 98 12.38 17.82 -9.48
C ARG A 98 13.21 18.07 -8.23
N LYS A 99 14.45 17.59 -8.28
CA LYS A 99 15.46 17.95 -7.28
C LYS A 99 15.98 19.35 -7.58
N ASP A 100 15.90 20.24 -6.60
CA ASP A 100 16.54 21.53 -6.64
C ASP A 100 18.07 21.34 -6.62
N PRO A 101 18.82 21.87 -7.60
CA PRO A 101 20.25 21.65 -7.70
C PRO A 101 21.07 22.43 -6.66
N GLU A 102 20.52 23.48 -6.05
CA GLU A 102 21.21 24.32 -5.06
C GLU A 102 21.02 23.78 -3.64
N THR A 103 19.80 23.38 -3.29
CA THR A 103 19.46 22.88 -1.95
C THR A 103 19.50 21.35 -1.85
N GLY A 104 19.33 20.66 -2.97
CA GLY A 104 19.18 19.21 -3.01
C GLY A 104 17.80 18.70 -2.58
N GLU A 105 16.85 19.59 -2.30
CA GLU A 105 15.49 19.23 -1.89
C GLU A 105 14.66 18.77 -3.10
N TYR A 106 13.70 17.87 -2.87
CA TYR A 106 12.74 17.46 -3.88
C TYR A 106 11.47 18.29 -3.78
N GLY A 107 11.05 18.90 -4.89
CA GLY A 107 9.78 19.61 -5.01
C GLY A 107 8.88 18.95 -6.05
N PHE A 108 7.59 18.86 -5.75
CA PHE A 108 6.58 18.45 -6.73
C PHE A 108 6.35 19.56 -7.76
N LEU A 109 6.27 19.17 -9.02
CA LEU A 109 5.81 19.99 -10.13
C LEU A 109 4.27 19.90 -10.22
N PRO A 110 3.63 20.80 -11.00
CA PRO A 110 2.19 20.72 -11.25
C PRO A 110 1.78 19.35 -11.78
N TYR A 111 0.57 18.92 -11.42
CA TYR A 111 -0.02 17.69 -11.94
C TYR A 111 -0.16 17.72 -13.47
N GLU A 112 0.12 16.59 -14.10
CA GLU A 112 -0.01 16.36 -15.53
C GLU A 112 -0.98 15.19 -15.76
N GLY A 113 -2.20 15.47 -16.21
CA GLY A 113 -3.16 14.42 -16.52
C GLY A 113 -4.59 14.91 -16.66
N PRO A 114 -5.54 13.98 -16.82
CA PRO A 114 -6.93 14.34 -17.11
C PRO A 114 -7.72 14.84 -15.89
N ASP A 115 -7.34 14.46 -14.67
CA ASP A 115 -8.13 14.72 -13.46
C ASP A 115 -7.27 14.61 -12.18
N GLU A 116 -6.80 15.75 -11.67
CA GLU A 116 -5.96 15.81 -10.46
C GLU A 116 -6.70 15.27 -9.23
N ALA A 117 -8.00 15.51 -9.13
CA ALA A 117 -8.78 15.06 -7.97
C ALA A 117 -8.93 13.53 -7.95
N ARG A 118 -9.11 12.89 -9.12
CA ARG A 118 -9.06 11.42 -9.24
C ARG A 118 -7.70 10.88 -8.86
N TYR A 119 -6.64 11.47 -9.41
CA TYR A 119 -5.27 11.07 -9.08
C TYR A 119 -5.02 11.13 -7.57
N ASP A 120 -5.42 12.22 -6.91
CA ASP A 120 -5.24 12.39 -5.47
C ASP A 120 -6.03 11.35 -4.65
N ARG A 121 -7.24 10.97 -5.08
CA ARG A 121 -8.00 9.87 -4.44
C ARG A 121 -7.29 8.52 -4.58
N CYS A 122 -6.79 8.18 -5.76
CA CYS A 122 -6.04 6.95 -5.99
C CYS A 122 -4.71 6.93 -5.22
N ARG A 123 -4.00 8.06 -5.12
CA ARG A 123 -2.80 8.19 -4.28
C ARG A 123 -3.11 8.09 -2.79
N ALA A 124 -4.25 8.63 -2.34
CA ALA A 124 -4.69 8.48 -0.97
C ALA A 124 -4.99 7.01 -0.64
N LEU A 125 -5.58 6.26 -1.57
CA LEU A 125 -5.78 4.81 -1.44
C LEU A 125 -4.44 4.08 -1.32
N SER A 126 -3.53 4.26 -2.28
CA SER A 126 -2.21 3.62 -2.27
C SER A 126 -1.44 3.93 -0.98
N GLY A 127 -1.39 5.20 -0.57
CA GLY A 127 -0.75 5.61 0.67
C GLY A 127 -1.42 5.04 1.93
N ALA A 128 -2.74 4.82 1.92
CA ALA A 128 -3.43 4.21 3.04
C ALA A 128 -3.12 2.72 3.14
N VAL A 129 -3.33 1.95 2.08
CA VAL A 129 -3.19 0.49 2.12
C VAL A 129 -1.72 0.06 2.24
N GLU A 130 -0.79 0.76 1.59
CA GLU A 130 0.65 0.45 1.62
C GLU A 130 1.40 1.13 2.79
N GLY A 131 0.75 2.07 3.50
CA GLY A 131 1.37 2.84 4.58
C GLY A 131 1.56 2.08 5.89
N GLY A 132 1.23 0.79 5.94
CA GLY A 132 1.38 -0.07 7.12
C GLY A 132 0.36 0.15 8.24
N HIS A 133 -0.44 1.20 8.18
CA HIS A 133 -1.41 1.54 9.23
C HIS A 133 -2.66 0.64 9.25
N PHE A 134 -2.95 -0.08 8.17
CA PHE A 134 -4.15 -0.92 8.04
C PHE A 134 -3.83 -2.42 7.88
N GLU A 135 -2.57 -2.82 8.06
CA GLU A 135 -2.14 -4.21 7.84
C GLU A 135 -2.96 -5.21 8.64
N THR A 136 -3.26 -4.92 9.91
CA THR A 136 -4.04 -5.84 10.76
C THR A 136 -5.45 -6.06 10.21
N VAL A 137 -6.17 -4.99 9.86
CA VAL A 137 -7.55 -5.10 9.38
C VAL A 137 -7.63 -5.69 7.97
N LEU A 138 -6.62 -5.44 7.15
CA LEU A 138 -6.52 -5.98 5.80
C LEU A 138 -6.16 -7.46 5.80
N LEU A 139 -5.21 -7.88 6.65
CA LEU A 139 -4.86 -9.28 6.87
C LEU A 139 -6.05 -10.07 7.46
N ASP A 140 -6.75 -9.50 8.44
CA ASP A 140 -7.95 -10.14 9.03
C ASP A 140 -9.09 -10.29 8.00
N ALA A 141 -9.24 -9.34 7.08
CA ALA A 141 -10.31 -9.35 6.08
C ALA A 141 -10.02 -10.25 4.87
N PHE A 142 -8.78 -10.26 4.39
CA PHE A 142 -8.43 -10.83 3.08
C PHE A 142 -7.35 -11.91 3.15
N GLY A 143 -6.72 -12.12 4.31
CA GLY A 143 -5.65 -13.10 4.48
C GLY A 143 -4.31 -12.64 3.92
N ASP A 144 -3.35 -13.55 3.93
CA ASP A 144 -2.00 -13.35 3.39
C ASP A 144 -1.89 -14.02 2.01
N HIS A 145 -0.86 -13.66 1.25
CA HIS A 145 -0.60 -14.18 -0.11
C HIS A 145 -1.81 -14.05 -1.04
N ALA A 146 -2.32 -12.84 -1.16
CA ALA A 146 -3.53 -12.59 -1.90
C ALA A 146 -3.45 -11.33 -2.77
N THR A 147 -4.04 -11.42 -3.95
CA THR A 147 -4.38 -10.27 -4.77
C THR A 147 -5.85 -9.92 -4.52
N ILE A 148 -6.10 -8.66 -4.16
CA ILE A 148 -7.44 -8.16 -3.85
C ILE A 148 -7.89 -7.30 -5.01
N THR A 149 -9.05 -7.61 -5.58
CA THR A 149 -9.71 -6.81 -6.62
C THR A 149 -11.05 -6.28 -6.12
N VAL A 150 -11.22 -4.96 -6.12
CA VAL A 150 -12.45 -4.28 -5.71
C VAL A 150 -13.21 -3.77 -6.94
N ARG A 151 -14.49 -4.12 -7.00
CA ARG A 151 -15.46 -3.70 -8.02
C ARG A 151 -16.74 -3.19 -7.35
N ARG A 152 -17.61 -2.55 -8.13
CA ARG A 152 -18.92 -2.06 -7.64
C ARG A 152 -19.85 -3.18 -7.18
N ASP A 153 -19.69 -4.37 -7.74
CA ASP A 153 -20.51 -5.56 -7.45
C ASP A 153 -19.92 -6.47 -6.37
N GLY A 154 -18.67 -6.24 -5.94
CA GLY A 154 -18.04 -6.99 -4.86
C GLY A 154 -16.53 -6.88 -4.81
N ILE A 155 -15.94 -7.65 -3.90
CA ILE A 155 -14.50 -7.80 -3.74
C ILE A 155 -14.13 -9.25 -4.07
N HIS A 156 -13.12 -9.42 -4.92
CA HIS A 156 -12.54 -10.70 -5.27
C HIS A 156 -11.17 -10.86 -4.62
N VAL A 157 -10.86 -12.07 -4.17
CA VAL A 157 -9.59 -12.39 -3.50
C VAL A 157 -9.00 -13.60 -4.20
N ASP A 158 -7.87 -13.40 -4.86
CA ASP A 158 -7.10 -14.43 -5.54
C ASP A 158 -5.91 -14.82 -4.66
N PHE A 159 -6.02 -15.96 -3.97
CA PHE A 159 -4.94 -16.50 -3.15
C PHE A 159 -3.88 -17.17 -4.03
N TYR A 160 -2.61 -16.94 -3.74
CA TYR A 160 -1.48 -17.56 -4.42
C TYR A 160 -0.53 -18.25 -3.43
N GLU A 161 -0.13 -19.47 -3.74
CA GLU A 161 0.96 -20.14 -3.01
C GLU A 161 2.26 -19.91 -3.78
N HIS A 162 3.31 -19.48 -3.10
CA HIS A 162 4.65 -19.59 -3.64
C HIS A 162 5.17 -20.99 -3.34
N ASP A 163 5.41 -21.79 -4.39
CA ASP A 163 6.15 -23.06 -4.33
C ASP A 163 7.63 -22.85 -3.93
#